data_AF-A0A423WCY5-F1
#
_entry.id   AF-A0A423WCY5-F1
#
_cell.length_a   1.000
_cell.length_b   1.000
_cell.length_c   1.000
_cell.angle_alpha   90.00
_cell.angle_beta   90.00
_cell.angle_gamma   90.00
#
_symmetry.space_group_name_H-M   'P 1'
#
loop_
_entity.id
_entity.type
_entity.pdbx_description
1 polymer ?
#
loop_
_entity_poly.entity_id
_entity_poly.type
_entity_poly.pdbx_seq_one_letter_code
_entity_poly.pdbx_strand_id
1 'polypeptide(L)'
;MLILTYLGEIWNELTFTAMIGQIWVLPLLICMVALNLGGTSKWVLYAVLMIILSGPSAHPIQVGWNSRNANAVRSRTVSAACYNMFVQAGGIIGSNIYRDDDKPLYRRGNKVLLGVCCMNIALYLLTKAYYVFRNKQRDKKWSALSEDERLDYLSTTTDEGNQKLDFRFQH
;
A
#
# COMPACT_ATOMS: atom_id res chain seq x y z
N MET A 1 13.67 -3.66 2.64
CA MET A 1 13.06 -3.84 1.30
C MET A 1 13.12 -5.29 0.83
N LEU A 2 14.31 -5.90 0.65
CA LEU A 2 14.44 -7.29 0.15
C LEU A 2 13.74 -8.33 1.04
N ILE A 3 14.02 -8.31 2.35
CA ILE A 3 13.41 -9.22 3.32
C ILE A 3 11.88 -9.08 3.32
N LEU A 4 11.37 -7.85 3.34
CA LEU A 4 9.93 -7.59 3.35
C LEU A 4 9.26 -8.12 2.07
N THR A 5 9.88 -7.92 0.91
CA THR A 5 9.34 -8.41 -0.36
C THR A 5 9.35 -9.94 -0.40
N TYR A 6 10.44 -10.56 0.08
CA TYR A 6 10.56 -12.01 0.17
C TYR A 6 9.51 -12.64 1.11
N LEU A 7 9.27 -12.02 2.27
CA LEU A 7 8.20 -12.44 3.18
C LEU A 7 6.81 -12.35 2.52
N GLY A 8 6.58 -11.32 1.71
CA GLY A 8 5.32 -11.15 0.97
C GLY A 8 5.08 -12.28 -0.03
N GLU A 9 6.12 -12.79 -0.69
CA GLU A 9 6.01 -13.95 -1.58
C GLU A 9 5.79 -15.26 -0.80
N ILE A 10 6.50 -15.47 0.32
CA ILE A 10 6.33 -16.69 1.13
C ILE A 10 4.92 -16.77 1.72
N TRP A 11 4.42 -15.66 2.25
CA TRP A 11 3.08 -15.62 2.85
C TRP A 11 1.96 -15.52 1.83
N ASN A 12 2.30 -15.27 0.56
CA ASN A 12 1.35 -15.05 -0.53
C ASN A 12 0.26 -14.02 -0.16
N GLU A 13 0.65 -13.02 0.64
CA GLU A 13 -0.23 -11.98 1.20
C GLU A 13 0.49 -10.63 1.13
N LEU A 14 0.19 -9.87 0.08
CA LEU A 14 0.91 -8.65 -0.25
C LEU A 14 0.41 -7.45 0.58
N THR A 15 -0.89 -7.37 0.89
CA THR A 15 -1.49 -6.27 1.65
C THR A 15 -0.95 -6.17 3.06
N PHE A 16 -1.02 -7.26 3.82
CA PHE A 16 -0.58 -7.25 5.21
C PHE A 16 0.92 -7.07 5.34
N THR A 17 1.68 -7.69 4.44
CA THR A 17 3.13 -7.51 4.40
C THR A 17 3.51 -6.06 4.09
N ALA A 18 2.81 -5.41 3.14
CA ALA A 18 3.03 -4.01 2.83
C ALA A 18 2.61 -3.05 3.97
N MET A 19 1.64 -3.45 4.80
CA MET A 19 1.14 -2.67 5.94
C MET A 19 2.12 -2.64 7.13
N ILE A 20 3.07 -3.59 7.22
CA ILE A 20 4.07 -3.64 8.30
C ILE A 20 4.82 -2.31 8.45
N GLY A 21 5.16 -1.65 7.35
CA GLY A 21 5.84 -0.35 7.40
C GLY A 21 4.98 0.74 8.05
N GLN A 22 3.66 0.73 7.86
CA GLN A 22 2.76 1.69 8.51
C GLN A 22 2.61 1.39 10.01
N ILE A 23 2.49 0.11 10.38
CA ILE A 23 2.41 -0.33 11.78
C ILE A 23 3.71 0.02 12.53
N TRP A 24 4.87 -0.07 11.88
CA TRP A 24 6.16 0.33 12.45
C TRP A 24 6.21 1.82 12.80
N VAL A 25 5.74 2.67 11.88
CA VAL A 25 5.83 4.13 12.01
C VAL A 25 4.73 4.69 12.93
N LEU A 26 3.57 4.04 13.03
CA LEU A 26 2.43 4.48 13.82
C LEU A 26 2.74 4.80 15.30
N PRO A 27 3.32 3.89 16.11
CA PRO A 27 3.59 4.18 17.52
C PRO A 27 4.64 5.29 17.69
N LEU A 28 5.56 5.43 16.74
CA LEU A 28 6.60 6.46 16.75
C LEU A 28 6.02 7.84 16.45
N LEU A 29 5.06 7.94 15.52
CA LEU A 29 4.32 9.17 15.26
C LEU A 29 3.39 9.54 16.41
N ILE A 30 2.73 8.56 17.04
CA ILE A 30 1.92 8.80 18.25
C ILE A 30 2.82 9.35 19.35
N CYS A 31 4.00 8.76 19.56
CA CYS A 31 5.00 9.22 20.52
C CYS A 31 5.42 10.68 20.21
N MET A 32 5.73 11.00 18.96
CA MET A 32 6.08 12.37 18.51
C MET A 32 4.97 13.40 18.77
N VAL A 33 3.70 13.01 18.65
CA VAL A 33 2.55 13.91 18.87
C VAL A 33 2.22 14.03 20.36
N ALA A 34 2.37 12.95 21.13
CA ALA A 34 2.01 12.89 22.54
C ALA A 34 3.10 13.44 23.48
N LEU A 35 4.38 13.33 23.08
CA LEU A 35 5.50 13.84 23.88
C LEU A 35 5.50 15.37 23.94
N ASN A 36 5.81 15.91 25.12
CA ASN A 36 6.15 17.32 25.24
C ASN A 36 7.56 17.56 24.67
N LEU A 37 7.60 17.80 23.36
CA LEU A 37 8.80 18.06 22.57
C LEU A 37 9.69 19.19 23.15
N GLY A 38 9.12 20.12 23.92
CA GLY A 38 9.87 21.24 24.53
C GLY A 38 10.66 20.88 25.80
N GLY A 39 10.31 19.78 26.48
CA GLY A 39 10.99 19.31 27.70
C GLY A 39 11.80 18.02 27.50
N THR A 40 11.82 17.48 26.27
CA THR A 40 12.42 16.18 25.95
C THR A 40 13.87 16.35 25.50
N SER A 41 14.77 15.46 25.94
CA SER A 41 16.18 15.48 25.51
C SER A 41 16.30 15.34 23.99
N LYS A 42 17.18 16.15 23.39
CA LYS A 42 17.47 16.11 21.93
C LYS A 42 17.88 14.72 21.45
N TRP A 43 18.55 13.94 22.30
CA TRP A 43 18.96 12.56 22.01
C TRP A 43 17.78 11.60 21.88
N VAL A 44 16.72 11.80 22.66
CA VAL A 44 15.50 10.98 22.56
C VAL A 44 14.79 11.27 21.25
N LEU A 45 14.66 12.55 20.87
CA LEU A 45 14.07 12.93 19.58
C LEU A 45 14.87 12.39 18.41
N TYR A 46 16.20 12.49 18.49
CA TYR A 46 17.10 11.92 17.48
C TYR A 46 16.91 10.40 17.35
N ALA A 47 16.87 9.68 18.48
CA ALA A 47 16.65 8.23 18.47
C ALA A 47 15.30 7.85 17.82
N VAL A 48 14.21 8.55 18.16
CA VAL A 48 12.89 8.30 17.56
C VAL A 48 12.92 8.55 16.05
N LEU A 49 13.54 9.63 15.58
CA LEU A 49 13.67 9.91 14.14
C LEU A 49 14.48 8.83 13.41
N MET A 50 15.57 8.35 14.02
CA MET A 50 16.39 7.28 13.46
C MET A 50 15.60 5.96 13.34
N ILE A 51 14.75 5.64 14.32
CA ILE A 51 13.89 4.45 14.28
C ILE A 51 12.77 4.60 13.22
N ILE A 52 12.23 5.81 13.03
CA ILE A 52 11.28 6.08 11.94
C ILE A 52 11.97 5.84 10.59
N LEU A 53 13.18 6.37 10.41
CA LEU A 53 13.93 6.25 9.16
C LEU A 53 14.38 4.81 8.85
N SER A 54 14.61 3.99 9.87
CA SER A 54 14.98 2.57 9.70
C SER A 54 13.80 1.67 9.33
N GLY A 55 12.58 2.23 9.25
CA GLY A 55 11.37 1.48 8.93
C GLY A 55 11.44 0.72 7.60
N PRO A 56 10.84 -0.48 7.52
CA PRO A 56 10.87 -1.27 6.30
C PRO A 56 9.98 -0.65 5.22
N SER A 57 10.55 -0.36 4.05
CA SER A 57 9.78 0.16 2.92
C SER A 57 9.10 -0.94 2.11
N ALA A 58 7.79 -0.78 1.91
CA ALA A 58 6.92 -1.65 1.12
C ALA A 58 6.82 -1.24 -0.36
N HIS A 59 7.56 -0.21 -0.79
CA HIS A 59 7.47 0.33 -2.14
C HIS A 59 7.67 -0.72 -3.26
N PRO A 60 8.64 -1.65 -3.17
CA PRO A 60 8.80 -2.69 -4.20
C PRO A 60 7.59 -3.63 -4.29
N ILE A 61 6.96 -3.96 -3.16
CA ILE A 61 5.73 -4.77 -3.11
C ILE A 61 4.62 -4.03 -3.86
N GLN A 62 4.40 -2.75 -3.58
CA GLN A 62 3.36 -1.94 -4.23
C GLN A 62 3.56 -1.86 -5.76
N VAL A 63 4.80 -1.64 -6.22
CA VAL A 63 5.13 -1.60 -7.66
C VAL A 63 4.85 -2.96 -8.32
N GLY A 64 5.33 -4.05 -7.73
CA GLY A 64 5.12 -5.40 -8.24
C GLY A 64 3.65 -5.80 -8.23
N TRP A 65 2.93 -5.44 -7.17
CA TRP A 65 1.51 -5.73 -6.97
C TRP A 65 0.63 -5.06 -8.02
N ASN A 66 0.92 -3.80 -8.34
CA ASN A 66 0.26 -3.06 -9.42
C ASN A 66 0.41 -3.77 -10.79
N SER A 67 1.62 -4.26 -11.09
CA SER A 67 1.89 -5.00 -12.33
C SER A 67 1.17 -6.35 -12.38
N ARG A 68 1.12 -7.08 -11.25
CA ARG A 68 0.41 -8.36 -11.12
C ARG A 68 -1.10 -8.18 -11.38
N ASN A 69 -1.70 -7.16 -10.78
CA ASN A 69 -3.14 -6.93 -10.87
C ASN A 69 -3.64 -6.32 -12.19
N ALA A 70 -2.74 -5.81 -13.04
CA ALA A 70 -3.11 -5.29 -14.37
C ALA A 70 -3.32 -6.42 -15.41
N ASN A 71 -2.59 -7.53 -15.30
CA ASN A 71 -2.69 -8.77 -16.09
C ASN A 71 -2.74 -8.66 -17.64
N ALA A 72 -2.57 -7.48 -18.23
CA ALA A 72 -2.41 -7.26 -19.67
C ALA A 72 -1.25 -6.27 -19.95
N VAL A 73 -0.52 -6.44 -21.06
CA VAL A 73 0.68 -5.64 -21.37
C VAL A 73 0.36 -4.15 -21.44
N ARG A 74 -0.70 -3.77 -22.17
CA ARG A 74 -1.16 -2.37 -22.28
C ARG A 74 -1.52 -1.79 -20.92
N SER A 75 -2.30 -2.53 -20.13
CA SER A 75 -2.75 -2.09 -18.81
C SER A 75 -1.59 -1.97 -17.82
N ARG A 76 -0.58 -2.85 -17.88
CA ARG A 76 0.62 -2.79 -17.01
C ARG A 76 1.39 -1.49 -17.20
N THR A 77 1.61 -1.06 -18.45
CA THR A 77 2.35 0.18 -18.74
C THR A 77 1.61 1.41 -18.20
N VAL A 78 0.30 1.51 -18.46
CA VAL A 78 -0.51 2.64 -17.96
C VAL A 78 -0.56 2.62 -16.43
N SER A 79 -0.73 1.44 -15.82
CA SER A 79 -0.77 1.33 -14.36
C SER A 79 0.55 1.75 -13.72
N ALA A 80 1.69 1.38 -14.29
CA ALA A 80 3.00 1.77 -13.79
C ALA A 80 3.24 3.29 -13.89
N ALA A 81 2.83 3.91 -15.01
CA ALA A 81 2.91 5.36 -15.17
C ALA A 81 2.03 6.09 -14.14
N CYS A 82 0.77 5.65 -13.96
CA CYS A 82 -0.13 6.21 -12.94
C CYS A 82 0.47 6.10 -11.54
N TYR A 83 0.99 4.91 -11.18
CA TYR A 83 1.63 4.70 -9.89
C TYR A 83 2.78 5.69 -9.66
N ASN A 84 3.65 5.87 -10.66
CA ASN A 84 4.77 6.80 -10.56
C ASN A 84 4.29 8.26 -10.37
N MET A 85 3.29 8.71 -11.12
CA MET A 85 2.73 10.05 -10.96
C MET A 85 2.20 10.30 -9.54
N PHE A 86 1.51 9.32 -8.94
CA PHE A 86 1.04 9.44 -7.55
C PHE A 86 2.19 9.49 -6.54
N VAL A 87 3.26 8.72 -6.75
CA VAL A 87 4.46 8.77 -5.90
C VAL A 87 5.09 10.16 -5.94
N GLN A 88 5.24 10.74 -7.13
CA GLN A 88 5.80 12.09 -7.30
C GLN A 88 4.90 13.17 -6.68
N ALA A 89 3.58 13.08 -6.88
CA ALA A 89 2.62 13.97 -6.24
C ALA A 89 2.69 13.88 -4.70
N GLY A 90 2.83 12.67 -4.16
CA GLY A 90 3.05 12.45 -2.73
C GLY A 90 4.34 13.10 -2.21
N GLY A 91 5.42 13.06 -3.00
CA GLY A 91 6.67 13.75 -2.69
C GLY A 91 6.50 15.28 -2.61
N ILE A 92 5.76 15.87 -3.57
CA ILE A 92 5.45 17.31 -3.57
C ILE A 92 4.64 17.67 -2.33
N ILE A 93 3.57 16.92 -2.02
CA ILE A 93 2.77 17.15 -0.82
C ILE A 93 3.63 17.03 0.44
N GLY A 94 4.45 15.99 0.53
CA GLY A 94 5.36 15.74 1.66
C GLY A 94 6.32 16.89 1.93
N SER A 95 6.88 17.49 0.88
CA SER A 95 7.77 18.66 1.01
C SER A 95 7.10 19.91 1.60
N ASN A 96 5.77 19.96 1.59
CA ASN A 96 4.97 21.08 2.10
C ASN A 96 4.32 20.82 3.47
N ILE A 97 4.52 19.62 4.06
CA ILE A 97 3.93 19.28 5.36
C ILE A 97 4.60 20.08 6.49
N TYR A 98 5.92 20.17 6.45
CA TYR A 98 6.70 20.93 7.43
C TYR A 98 6.87 22.37 6.96
N ARG A 99 6.37 23.31 7.75
CA ARG A 99 6.33 24.74 7.41
C ARG A 99 7.09 25.56 8.45
N ASP A 100 7.62 26.70 8.03
CA ASP A 100 8.46 27.57 8.85
C ASP A 100 7.73 28.15 10.08
N ASP A 101 6.42 28.36 9.99
CA ASP A 101 5.56 28.85 11.07
C ASP A 101 5.35 27.83 12.20
N ASP A 102 5.62 26.55 11.95
CA ASP A 102 5.51 25.45 12.94
C ASP A 102 6.86 25.13 13.61
N LYS A 103 7.91 25.90 13.32
CA LYS A 103 9.22 25.79 13.99
C LYS A 103 9.10 26.13 15.49
N PRO A 104 9.95 25.54 16.35
CA PRO A 104 10.98 24.54 16.05
C PRO A 104 10.50 23.08 16.23
N LEU A 105 9.31 22.85 16.78
CA LEU A 105 8.84 21.53 17.22
C LEU A 105 7.96 20.81 16.19
N TYR A 106 7.49 21.52 15.17
CA TYR A 106 6.70 20.99 14.06
C TYR A 106 5.49 20.15 14.47
N ARG A 107 4.72 20.62 15.46
CA ARG A 107 3.61 19.86 16.05
C ARG A 107 2.49 19.62 15.05
N ARG A 108 2.21 20.58 14.17
CA ARG A 108 1.21 20.45 13.12
C ARG A 108 1.67 19.43 12.07
N GLY A 109 2.92 19.52 11.63
CA GLY A 109 3.49 18.56 10.67
C GLY A 109 3.38 17.12 11.17
N ASN A 110 3.75 16.86 12.42
CA ASN A 110 3.68 15.52 13.01
C ASN A 110 2.24 14.99 13.13
N LYS A 111 1.25 15.84 13.44
CA LYS A 111 -0.17 15.46 13.43
C LYS A 111 -0.68 15.12 12.04
N VAL A 112 -0.26 15.87 11.02
CA VAL A 112 -0.61 15.59 9.62
C VAL A 112 -0.04 14.23 9.20
N LEU A 113 1.23 13.95 9.51
CA LEU A 113 1.84 12.64 9.23
C LEU A 113 1.11 11.49 9.92
N LEU A 114 0.70 11.67 11.18
CA LEU A 114 -0.10 10.67 11.89
C LEU A 114 -1.44 10.42 11.18
N GLY A 115 -2.12 11.49 10.75
CA GLY A 115 -3.36 11.39 9.97
C GLY A 115 -3.17 10.62 8.65
N VAL A 116 -2.10 10.91 7.92
CA VAL A 116 -1.74 10.20 6.67
C VAL A 116 -1.42 8.73 6.95
N CYS A 117 -0.71 8.42 8.03
CA CYS A 117 -0.41 7.04 8.42
C CYS A 117 -1.69 6.24 8.72
N CYS A 118 -2.61 6.80 9.51
CA CYS A 118 -3.91 6.18 9.80
C CYS A 118 -4.75 6.00 8.53
N MET A 119 -4.78 7.00 7.64
CA MET A 119 -5.45 6.91 6.35
C MET A 119 -4.86 5.79 5.50
N ASN A 120 -3.54 5.65 5.43
CA ASN A 120 -2.88 4.56 4.69
C ASN A 120 -3.25 3.18 5.23
N ILE A 121 -3.29 3.00 6.56
CA ILE A 121 -3.72 1.74 7.18
C ILE A 121 -5.15 1.40 6.76
N ALA A 122 -6.07 2.37 6.83
CA ALA A 122 -7.44 2.19 6.38
C ALA A 122 -7.51 1.82 4.88
N LEU A 123 -6.72 2.50 4.02
CA LEU A 123 -6.66 2.19 2.59
C LEU A 123 -6.16 0.77 2.31
N TYR A 124 -5.15 0.28 3.04
CA TYR A 124 -4.69 -1.11 2.91
C TYR A 124 -5.79 -2.11 3.27
N LEU A 125 -6.50 -1.89 4.37
CA LEU A 125 -7.60 -2.75 4.81
C LEU A 125 -8.75 -2.75 3.80
N LEU A 126 -9.13 -1.57 3.31
CA LEU A 126 -10.17 -1.42 2.27
C LEU A 126 -9.76 -2.10 0.96
N THR A 127 -8.49 -1.97 0.56
CA THR A 127 -7.97 -2.61 -0.65
C THR A 127 -8.02 -4.12 -0.54
N LYS A 128 -7.62 -4.69 0.61
CA LYS A 128 -7.75 -6.14 0.87
C LYS A 128 -9.21 -6.58 0.80
N ALA A 129 -10.10 -5.88 1.51
CA ALA A 129 -11.52 -6.20 1.53
C ALA A 129 -12.13 -6.16 0.11
N TYR A 130 -11.76 -5.15 -0.68
CA TYR A 130 -12.18 -5.03 -2.07
C TYR A 130 -11.72 -6.21 -2.92
N TYR A 131 -10.43 -6.58 -2.89
CA TYR A 131 -9.93 -7.68 -3.69
C TYR A 131 -10.50 -9.04 -3.27
N VAL A 132 -10.61 -9.30 -1.96
CA VAL A 132 -11.25 -10.52 -1.45
C VAL A 132 -12.71 -10.60 -1.90
N PHE A 133 -13.46 -9.49 -1.82
CA PHE A 133 -14.84 -9.43 -2.27
C PHE A 133 -14.97 -9.68 -3.77
N ARG A 134 -14.12 -9.05 -4.59
CA ARG A 134 -14.13 -9.22 -6.04
C ARG A 134 -13.74 -10.65 -6.45
N ASN A 135 -12.77 -11.25 -5.78
CA ASN A 135 -12.41 -12.65 -6.01
C ASN A 135 -13.58 -13.58 -5.65
N LYS A 136 -14.24 -13.39 -4.49
CA LYS A 136 -15.44 -14.17 -4.12
C LYS A 136 -16.58 -14.05 -5.12
N GLN A 137 -16.83 -12.84 -5.65
CA GLN A 137 -17.83 -12.64 -6.70
C GLN A 137 -17.50 -13.40 -7.99
N ARG A 138 -16.21 -13.44 -8.36
CA ARG A 138 -15.74 -14.17 -9.55
C ARG A 138 -15.77 -15.67 -9.33
N ASP A 139 -15.35 -16.14 -8.16
CA ASP A 139 -15.42 -17.54 -7.77
C ASP A 139 -16.85 -18.07 -7.86
N LYS A 140 -17.82 -17.32 -7.33
CA LYS A 140 -19.24 -17.70 -7.42
C LYS A 140 -19.73 -17.85 -8.86
N LYS A 141 -19.31 -16.97 -9.76
CA LYS A 141 -19.67 -17.04 -11.18
C LYS A 141 -18.97 -18.21 -11.87
N TRP A 142 -17.67 -18.38 -11.60
CA TRP A 142 -16.85 -19.44 -12.18
C TRP A 142 -17.30 -20.83 -11.74
N SER A 143 -17.63 -21.00 -10.45
CA SER A 143 -18.13 -22.25 -9.89
C SER A 143 -19.52 -22.63 -10.39
N ALA A 144 -20.31 -21.66 -10.85
CA ALA A 144 -21.63 -21.90 -11.43
C ALA A 144 -21.58 -22.39 -12.88
N LEU A 145 -20.46 -22.17 -13.59
CA LEU A 145 -20.26 -22.70 -14.93
C LEU A 145 -19.88 -24.19 -14.87
N SER A 146 -20.49 -24.98 -15.76
CA SER A 146 -20.09 -26.36 -16.05
C SER A 146 -18.72 -26.42 -16.72
N GLU A 147 -18.12 -27.61 -16.80
CA GLU A 147 -16.78 -27.78 -17.39
C GLU A 147 -16.76 -27.40 -18.87
N ASP A 148 -17.79 -27.77 -19.62
CA ASP A 148 -17.96 -27.40 -21.03
C ASP A 148 -18.12 -25.89 -21.21
N GLU A 149 -18.90 -25.21 -20.35
CA GLU A 149 -19.06 -23.76 -20.40
C GLU A 149 -17.78 -23.00 -20.04
N ARG A 150 -16.92 -23.57 -19.17
CA ARG A 150 -15.60 -22.98 -18.87
C ARG A 150 -14.66 -23.09 -20.06
N LEU A 151 -14.65 -24.24 -20.73
CA LEU A 151 -13.86 -24.44 -21.94
C LEU A 151 -14.33 -23.53 -23.08
N ASP A 152 -15.65 -23.41 -23.25
CA ASP A 152 -16.25 -22.49 -24.21
C ASP A 152 -15.85 -21.04 -23.90
N TYR A 153 -16.00 -20.59 -22.65
CA TYR A 153 -15.56 -19.26 -22.24
C TYR A 153 -14.07 -19.01 -22.50
N LEU A 154 -13.19 -19.95 -22.17
CA LEU A 154 -11.74 -19.80 -22.40
C LEU A 154 -11.38 -19.71 -23.88
N SER A 155 -12.16 -20.36 -24.75
CA SER A 155 -11.93 -20.38 -26.20
C SER A 155 -12.56 -19.20 -26.95
N THR A 156 -13.65 -18.63 -26.43
CA THR A 156 -14.44 -17.59 -27.12
C THR A 156 -14.35 -16.19 -26.48
N THR A 157 -13.83 -16.08 -25.25
CA THR A 157 -13.84 -14.80 -24.53
C THR A 157 -12.98 -13.73 -25.20
N THR A 158 -13.53 -12.52 -25.25
CA THR A 158 -12.82 -11.29 -25.65
C THR A 158 -12.24 -10.54 -24.45
N ASP A 159 -12.43 -11.06 -23.23
CA ASP A 159 -11.96 -10.40 -22.01
C ASP A 159 -10.43 -10.45 -21.92
N GLU A 160 -9.78 -9.29 -21.73
CA GLU A 160 -8.33 -9.19 -21.60
C GLU A 160 -7.88 -8.88 -20.17
N GLY A 161 -6.74 -9.47 -19.79
CA GLY A 161 -6.04 -9.21 -18.54
C GLY A 161 -6.89 -9.44 -17.30
N ASN A 162 -7.14 -8.39 -16.53
CA ASN A 162 -7.81 -8.50 -15.24
C ASN A 162 -9.33 -8.59 -15.35
N GLN A 163 -9.89 -8.46 -16.56
CA GLN A 163 -11.32 -8.58 -16.81
C GLN A 163 -11.80 -10.04 -16.85
N LYS A 164 -10.89 -10.98 -17.17
CA LYS A 164 -11.21 -12.40 -17.25
C LYS A 164 -11.80 -12.97 -15.96
N LEU A 165 -12.73 -13.90 -16.11
CA LEU A 165 -13.41 -14.59 -15.00
C LEU A 165 -12.51 -15.57 -14.24
N ASP A 166 -11.45 -16.10 -14.87
CA ASP A 166 -10.45 -16.97 -14.23
C ASP A 166 -9.40 -16.16 -13.44
N PHE A 167 -9.24 -14.87 -13.74
CA PHE A 167 -8.28 -14.02 -13.05
C PHE A 167 -8.69 -13.75 -11.59
N ARG A 168 -7.72 -13.93 -10.67
CA ARG A 168 -7.83 -13.56 -9.26
C ARG A 168 -6.87 -12.44 -8.93
N PHE A 169 -7.40 -11.40 -8.30
CA PHE A 169 -6.59 -10.30 -7.78
C PHE A 169 -5.71 -10.83 -6.66
N GLN A 170 -4.43 -10.51 -6.74
CA GLN A 170 -3.51 -10.71 -5.64
C GLN A 170 -3.87 -9.68 -4.57
N HIS A 171 -3.84 -10.08 -3.30
CA HIS A 171 -4.09 -9.22 -2.16
C HIS A 171 -3.09 -9.50 -1.06
#